data_AF-A0A5K1HJX4-F1
#
_entry.id   AF-A0A5K1HJX4-F1
#
_cell.length_a   1.000
_cell.length_b   1.000
_cell.length_c   1.000
_cell.angle_alpha   90.00
_cell.angle_beta   90.00
_cell.angle_gamma   90.00
#
_symmetry.space_group_name_H-M   'P 1'
#
loop_
_entity.id
_entity.type
_entity.pdbx_description
1 polymer ?
#
loop_
_entity_poly.entity_id
_entity_poly.type
_entity_poly.pdbx_seq_one_letter_code
_entity_poly.pdbx_strand_id
1 'polypeptide(L)' 'LGVHHQKIYVFDDRVVLGGANLSKNYFLNRKDRYLSIHSSELSDYLFDYLQILS' A
#
# COMPACT_ATOMS: atom_id res chain seq x y z
N LEU A 1 -7.22 -15.19 16.01
CA LEU A 1 -7.58 -14.74 14.65
C LEU A 1 -6.72 -13.52 14.31
N GLY A 2 -5.93 -13.59 13.24
CA GLY A 2 -5.06 -12.50 12.80
C GLY A 2 -5.74 -11.66 11.71
N VAL A 3 -5.36 -10.39 11.62
CA VAL A 3 -5.84 -9.47 10.56
C VAL A 3 -4.70 -9.13 9.61
N HIS A 4 -5.02 -8.96 8.33
CA HIS A 4 -4.06 -8.43 7.36
C HIS A 4 -3.86 -6.93 7.61
N HIS A 5 -2.71 -6.53 8.14
CA HIS A 5 -2.39 -5.14 8.47
C HIS A 5 -1.57 -4.42 7.39
N GLN A 6 -1.51 -4.98 6.18
CA GLN A 6 -0.79 -4.40 5.05
C GLN A 6 -1.52 -3.17 4.51
N LYS A 7 -0.78 -2.13 4.10
CA LYS A 7 -1.30 -1.00 3.32
C LYS A 7 -0.37 -0.82 2.12
N ILE A 8 -0.71 -1.55 1.07
CA ILE A 8 -0.01 -1.58 -0.20
C ILE A 8 -0.95 -0.99 -1.23
N TYR A 9 -0.50 0.02 -1.95
CA TYR A 9 -1.26 0.64 -3.02
C TYR A 9 -0.40 0.67 -4.27
N VAL A 10 -0.85 0.01 -5.34
CA VAL A 10 -0.14 -0.08 -6.62
C VAL A 10 -0.89 0.75 -7.66
N PHE A 11 -0.16 1.60 -8.40
CA PHE A 11 -0.67 2.48 -9.45
C PHE A 11 0.32 2.47 -10.62
N ASP A 12 0.00 1.75 -11.69
CA ASP A 12 0.94 1.51 -12.81
C ASP A 12 2.31 1.06 -12.27
N ASP A 13 3.40 1.73 -12.65
CA ASP A 13 4.76 1.44 -12.16
C ASP A 13 5.12 2.12 -10.82
N ARG A 14 4.12 2.50 -10.02
CA ARG A 14 4.32 3.15 -8.72
C ARG A 14 3.65 2.38 -7.60
N VAL A 15 4.44 2.14 -6.55
CA VAL A 15 3.96 1.56 -5.30
C VAL A 15 4.01 2.62 -4.20
N VAL A 16 2.93 2.71 -3.43
CA VAL A 16 2.88 3.43 -2.16
C VAL A 16 2.71 2.43 -1.03
N LEU A 17 3.69 2.36 -0.15
CA LEU A 17 3.67 1.56 1.07
C LEU A 17 3.59 2.49 2.27
N GLY A 18 2.77 2.19 3.28
CA GLY A 18 2.72 3.07 4.45
C GLY A 18 2.04 2.47 5.68
N GLY A 19 2.01 3.26 6.75
CA GLY A 19 1.28 2.93 7.99
C GLY A 19 -0.18 3.41 7.99
N ALA A 20 -0.55 4.31 7.09
CA ALA A 20 -1.88 4.90 7.03
C ALA A 20 -2.92 4.00 6.34
N ASN A 21 -4.06 3.81 7.00
CA ASN A 21 -5.27 3.29 6.36
C ASN A 21 -5.93 4.41 5.55
N LEU A 22 -6.68 4.05 4.51
CA LEU A 22 -7.53 4.98 3.75
C LEU A 22 -8.76 5.41 4.59
N SER A 23 -8.54 6.24 5.60
CA SER A 23 -9.60 6.74 6.48
C SER A 23 -9.51 8.25 6.66
N LYS A 24 -10.66 8.89 6.87
CA LYS A 24 -10.78 10.35 7.06
C LYS A 24 -9.80 10.90 8.12
N ASN A 25 -9.57 10.14 9.18
CA ASN A 25 -8.68 10.57 10.25
C ASN A 25 -7.20 10.63 9.80
N TYR A 26 -6.75 9.69 8.96
CA TYR A 26 -5.42 9.73 8.36
C TYR A 26 -5.28 10.80 7.27
N PHE A 27 -6.38 11.16 6.60
CA PHE A 27 -6.36 12.27 5.65
C PHE A 27 -6.33 13.66 6.31
N LEU A 28 -6.90 13.80 7.52
CA LEU A 28 -7.10 15.13 8.13
C LEU A 28 -6.25 15.38 9.38
N ASN A 29 -6.07 14.38 10.26
CA ASN A 29 -5.62 14.63 11.63
C ASN A 29 -4.47 13.73 12.10
N ARG A 30 -4.05 12.73 11.30
CA ARG A 30 -2.94 11.84 11.65
C ARG A 30 -1.93 11.71 10.54
N LYS A 31 -0.68 12.02 10.87
CA LYS A 31 0.45 11.83 9.99
C LYS A 31 1.05 10.44 10.20
N ASP A 32 1.31 9.74 9.11
CA ASP A 32 2.07 8.50 9.10
C ASP A 32 3.20 8.61 8.06
N ARG A 33 4.14 7.67 8.12
CA ARG A 33 5.21 7.57 7.13
C ARG A 33 4.74 6.71 5.96
N TYR A 34 5.25 7.04 4.78
CA TYR A 34 5.05 6.26 3.56
C TYR A 34 6.34 6.22 2.75
N LEU A 35 6.46 5.19 1.93
CA LEU A 35 7.43 5.06 0.85
C LEU A 35 6.67 5.17 -0.47
N SER A 36 7.14 6.02 -1.37
CA SER A 36 6.70 6.03 -2.75
C SER A 36 7.87 5.57 -3.62
N ILE A 37 7.69 4.43 -4.28
CA ILE A 37 8.71 3.76 -5.06
C ILE A 37 8.21 3.69 -6.49
N HIS A 38 9.05 4.11 -7.44
CA HIS A 38 8.76 3.96 -8.87
C HIS A 38 9.63 2.83 -9.41
N SER A 39 8.99 1.71 -9.72
CA SER A 39 9.62 0.48 -10.20
C SER A 39 8.53 -0.43 -10.76
N SER A 40 8.60 -0.73 -12.06
CA SER A 40 7.68 -1.66 -12.71
C SER A 40 7.81 -3.06 -12.09
N GLU A 41 9.04 -3.55 -11.90
CA GLU A 41 9.30 -4.87 -11.31
C GLU A 41 8.65 -5.05 -9.93
N LEU A 42 8.78 -4.04 -9.06
CA LEU A 42 8.15 -4.09 -7.73
C LEU A 42 6.62 -3.99 -7.82
N SER A 43 6.12 -3.18 -8.75
CA SER A 43 4.68 -2.97 -8.94
C SER A 43 4.01 -4.25 -9.42
N ASP A 44 4.58 -4.90 -10.43
CA ASP A 44 4.11 -6.18 -10.97
C ASP A 44 4.14 -7.27 -9.89
N TYR A 45 5.26 -7.40 -9.17
CA TYR A 45 5.38 -8.38 -8.09
C TYR A 45 4.32 -8.19 -7.00
N LEU A 46 4.09 -6.95 -6.56
CA LEU A 46 3.10 -6.67 -5.51
C LEU A 46 1.66 -6.79 -6.02
N PHE A 47 1.41 -6.51 -7.30
CA PHE A 47 0.12 -6.73 -7.91
C PHE A 47 -0.24 -8.23 -7.93
N ASP A 48 0.67 -9.07 -8.40
CA ASP A 48 0.49 -10.54 -8.42
C ASP A 48 0.31 -11.09 -7.00
N TYR A 49 1.11 -10.61 -6.04
CA TYR A 49 0.97 -10.97 -4.63
C TYR A 49 -0.43 -10.64 -4.07
N LEU A 50 -0.96 -9.45 -4.38
CA LEU A 50 -2.28 -9.03 -3.91
C LEU A 50 -3.41 -9.85 -4.55
N GLN A 51 -3.26 -10.29 -5.81
CA GLN A 51 -4.24 -11.17 -6.47
C GLN A 51 -4.32 -12.56 -5.84
N ILE A 52 -3.21 -13.09 -5.32
CA ILE A 52 -3.21 -14.39 -4.63
C ILE A 52 -3.96 -14.31 -3.29
N LEU A 53 -3.95 -13.14 -2.65
CA LEU A 53 -4.57 -12.92 -1.34
C LEU A 53 -6.07 -12.57 -1.41
N SER A 54 -6.56 -12.12 -2.56
CA SER A 54 -7.97 -11.76 -2.79
C SER A 54 -8.84 -12.98 -3.08
#